data_AF-A0A925D576-F1
#
_entry.id   AF-A0A925D576-F1
#
_cell.length_a   1.000
_cell.length_b   1.000
_cell.length_c   1.000
_cell.angle_alpha   90.00
_cell.angle_beta   90.00
_cell.angle_gamma   90.00
#
_symmetry.space_group_name_H-M   'P 1'
#
loop_
_entity.id
_entity.type
_entity.pdbx_description
1 polymer ?
#
loop_
_entity_poly.entity_id
_entity_poly.type
_entity_poly.pdbx_seq_one_letter_code
_entity_poly.pdbx_strand_id
1 'polypeptide(L)'
;MNKQSWQARYSNLIVLPLVLVASLASLAQAERAVAPKILPEGTLAYVRISDVQDLVAKFKETATGKMFQDQNIAPLVTQLYGSVEEQWKQIEDHVGLPLSDLLKIPQGEVCFAVVPNGDGPPAMLLLVDVKDKIISINKLLEKGEALLTDNGGTKTSEVIEDVKVNIYTGPGGQSAVKFDKDGTVVITTSKDLVKPLLLAWTGNAEVKSLADNAKFNSIMSRCGGSKDERPQVTFYADPVEIARKVLASGPASLALAFFQPLGLDGVKG
;
A
#
# COMPACT_ATOMS: atom_id res chain seq x y z
N MET A 1 85.18 -3.26 0.89
CA MET A 1 85.27 -2.02 0.07
C MET A 1 83.95 -1.28 0.20
N ASN A 2 84.05 0.01 0.49
CA ASN A 2 83.06 0.83 1.18
C ASN A 2 81.99 1.43 0.25
N LYS A 3 80.69 1.27 0.57
CA LYS A 3 79.58 2.08 0.03
C LYS A 3 78.52 2.27 1.14
N GLN A 4 78.95 2.94 2.21
CA GLN A 4 78.08 3.59 3.19
C GLN A 4 77.99 5.09 2.86
N SER A 5 76.84 5.68 3.17
CA SER A 5 76.41 7.09 2.98
C SER A 5 75.65 7.36 1.67
N TRP A 6 74.55 8.11 1.79
CA TRP A 6 73.57 8.57 0.78
C TRP A 6 72.15 7.98 0.80
N GLN A 7 71.63 7.54 1.96
CA GLN A 7 70.17 7.40 2.14
C GLN A 7 69.79 7.70 3.60
N ALA A 8 69.78 8.98 3.96
CA ALA A 8 68.97 9.45 5.07
C ALA A 8 68.58 10.90 4.80
N ARG A 9 67.36 11.25 5.22
CA ARG A 9 66.70 12.56 5.12
C ARG A 9 65.96 12.74 3.80
N TYR A 10 64.75 12.19 3.71
CA TYR A 10 63.54 12.99 3.42
C TYR A 10 62.29 12.21 3.87
N SER A 11 61.62 12.80 4.85
CA SER A 11 60.17 12.72 5.09
C SER A 11 59.52 11.36 5.38
N ASN A 12 59.44 11.05 6.68
CA ASN A 12 58.14 10.71 7.26
C ASN A 12 57.12 11.75 6.81
N LEU A 13 56.02 11.35 6.17
CA LEU A 13 54.68 11.95 6.26
C LEU A 13 53.77 11.28 5.22
N ILE A 14 52.55 10.94 5.68
CA ILE A 14 51.37 10.51 4.90
C ILE A 14 51.33 9.00 4.53
N VAL A 15 51.08 8.16 5.53
CA VAL A 15 50.35 6.89 5.32
C VAL A 15 49.38 6.68 6.48
N LEU A 16 48.16 7.22 6.33
CA LEU A 16 46.84 6.80 6.86
C LEU A 16 45.92 8.06 6.89
N PRO A 17 44.64 8.00 6.47
CA PRO A 17 43.80 6.80 6.35
C PRO A 17 42.99 6.73 5.02
N LEU A 18 43.20 5.68 4.22
CA LEU A 18 42.26 5.29 3.14
C LEU A 18 41.13 4.37 3.65
N VAL A 19 40.94 4.26 4.97
CA VAL A 19 40.06 3.25 5.60
C VAL A 19 38.87 3.87 6.36
N LEU A 20 38.73 5.20 6.41
CA LEU A 20 37.63 5.83 7.18
C LEU A 20 36.47 6.42 6.34
N VAL A 21 36.52 6.32 5.00
CA VAL A 21 35.43 6.85 4.13
C VAL A 21 34.43 5.75 3.72
N ALA A 22 34.76 4.47 3.91
CA ALA A 22 33.90 3.35 3.53
C ALA A 22 32.87 2.93 4.60
N SER A 23 32.95 3.47 5.83
CA SER A 23 32.06 3.11 6.95
C SER A 23 30.90 4.09 7.20
N LEU A 24 30.75 5.12 6.36
CA LEU A 24 29.60 6.04 6.36
C LEU A 24 28.70 5.88 5.13
N ALA A 25 28.94 4.85 4.31
CA ALA A 25 27.89 4.26 3.47
C ALA A 25 26.86 3.68 4.43
N SER A 26 26.01 4.60 4.84
CA SER A 26 25.03 4.46 5.89
C SER A 26 24.28 3.16 5.68
N LEU A 27 24.00 2.48 6.79
CA LEU A 27 22.78 1.71 6.97
C LEU A 27 21.56 2.63 6.83
N ALA A 28 21.48 3.43 5.76
CA ALA A 28 20.26 3.85 5.15
C ALA A 28 19.73 2.61 4.42
N GLN A 29 19.35 1.62 5.20
CA GLN A 29 18.28 0.73 4.79
C GLN A 29 17.13 1.70 4.56
N ALA A 30 16.93 2.09 3.30
CA ALA A 30 15.99 3.12 2.90
C ALA A 30 14.70 2.84 3.67
N GLU A 31 14.34 3.73 4.60
CA GLU A 31 13.09 3.59 5.34
C GLU A 31 12.01 3.59 4.27
N ARG A 32 11.43 2.40 4.03
CA ARG A 32 10.52 2.15 2.91
C ARG A 32 9.46 3.25 2.91
N ALA A 33 9.21 3.84 1.75
CA ALA A 33 8.21 4.90 1.64
C ALA A 33 6.85 4.36 2.15
N VAL A 34 6.29 5.05 3.14
CA VAL A 34 4.98 4.74 3.72
C VAL A 34 3.88 5.37 2.87
N ALA A 35 2.68 4.79 2.88
CA ALA A 35 1.57 5.21 2.03
C ALA A 35 1.35 6.74 1.95
N PRO A 36 1.38 7.55 3.05
CA PRO A 36 1.21 9.00 2.95
C PRO A 36 2.27 9.72 2.10
N LYS A 37 3.49 9.19 2.00
CA LYS A 37 4.56 9.75 1.15
C LYS A 37 4.45 9.33 -0.31
N ILE A 38 3.65 8.30 -0.61
CA ILE A 38 3.46 7.75 -1.95
C ILE A 38 2.18 8.30 -2.59
N LEU A 39 1.10 8.37 -1.81
CA LEU A 39 -0.20 8.82 -2.26
C LEU A 39 -0.15 10.29 -2.74
N PRO A 40 -0.89 10.67 -3.79
CA PRO A 40 -0.94 12.07 -4.24
C PRO A 40 -1.43 13.04 -3.17
N GLU A 41 -0.94 14.28 -3.18
CA GLU A 41 -1.39 15.36 -2.28
C GLU A 41 -2.92 15.53 -2.26
N GLY A 42 -3.57 15.37 -3.42
CA GLY A 42 -5.01 15.51 -3.58
C GLY A 42 -5.84 14.29 -3.17
N THR A 43 -5.28 13.31 -2.45
CA THR A 43 -6.02 12.11 -2.00
C THR A 43 -7.34 12.49 -1.34
N LEU A 44 -8.44 11.88 -1.78
CA LEU A 44 -9.81 12.21 -1.37
C LEU A 44 -10.21 11.49 -0.09
N ALA A 45 -9.86 10.21 0.00
CA ALA A 45 -10.02 9.42 1.21
C ALA A 45 -8.88 8.43 1.32
N TYR A 46 -8.47 8.11 2.54
CA TYR A 46 -7.60 6.97 2.78
C TYR A 46 -7.90 6.34 4.14
N VAL A 47 -7.63 5.04 4.22
CA VAL A 47 -7.53 4.30 5.46
C VAL A 47 -6.24 3.49 5.41
N ARG A 48 -5.51 3.47 6.52
CA ARG A 48 -4.21 2.84 6.61
C ARG A 48 -4.10 2.10 7.92
N ILE A 49 -3.66 0.86 7.84
CA ILE A 49 -3.14 0.07 8.95
C ILE A 49 -1.61 0.17 8.87
N SER A 50 -0.97 0.69 9.90
CA SER A 50 0.48 0.95 9.92
C SER A 50 1.29 -0.36 9.90
N ASP A 51 0.85 -1.37 10.65
CA ASP A 51 1.36 -2.74 10.60
C ASP A 51 0.24 -3.71 11.02
N VAL A 52 -0.17 -4.60 10.10
CA VAL A 52 -1.26 -5.54 10.34
C VAL A 52 -0.91 -6.54 11.44
N GLN A 53 0.34 -6.98 11.54
CA GLN A 53 0.74 -7.97 12.54
C GLN A 53 0.75 -7.35 13.94
N ASP A 54 1.28 -6.13 14.07
CA ASP A 54 1.23 -5.36 15.33
C ASP A 54 -0.21 -5.06 15.75
N LEU A 55 -1.08 -4.67 14.80
CA LEU A 55 -2.49 -4.43 15.08
C LEU A 55 -3.18 -5.69 15.62
N VAL A 56 -2.95 -6.84 15.00
CA VAL A 56 -3.51 -8.13 15.46
C VAL A 56 -2.95 -8.52 16.83
N ALA A 57 -1.65 -8.34 17.07
CA ALA A 57 -1.01 -8.63 18.35
C ALA A 57 -1.62 -7.78 19.47
N LYS A 58 -1.68 -6.46 19.28
CA LYS A 58 -2.26 -5.52 20.26
C LYS A 58 -3.75 -5.72 20.46
N PHE A 59 -4.50 -5.99 19.40
CA PHE A 59 -5.93 -6.27 19.50
C PHE A 59 -6.19 -7.46 20.43
N LYS A 60 -5.39 -8.54 20.30
CA LYS A 60 -5.49 -9.74 21.17
C LYS A 60 -5.25 -9.44 22.65
N GLU A 61 -4.50 -8.39 22.97
CA GLU A 61 -4.20 -7.99 24.34
C GLU A 61 -5.33 -7.17 25.00
N THR A 62 -6.21 -6.56 24.19
CA THR A 62 -7.36 -5.79 24.67
C THR A 62 -8.38 -6.66 25.41
N ALA A 63 -9.21 -6.06 26.26
CA ALA A 63 -10.29 -6.77 26.95
C ALA A 63 -11.25 -7.47 25.95
N THR A 64 -11.58 -6.79 24.84
CA THR A 64 -12.39 -7.34 23.75
C THR A 64 -11.68 -8.50 23.05
N GLY A 65 -10.38 -8.35 22.75
CA GLY A 65 -9.59 -9.42 22.12
C GLY A 65 -9.45 -10.66 23.00
N LYS A 66 -9.32 -10.49 24.32
CA LYS A 66 -9.32 -11.59 25.30
C LYS A 66 -10.70 -12.25 25.41
N MET A 67 -11.77 -11.46 25.40
CA MET A 67 -13.14 -11.98 25.37
C MET A 67 -13.39 -12.83 24.12
N PHE A 68 -12.89 -12.42 22.95
CA PHE A 68 -12.99 -13.22 21.72
C PHE A 68 -12.14 -14.50 21.73
N GLN A 69 -11.21 -14.64 22.67
CA GLN A 69 -10.44 -15.87 22.89
C GLN A 69 -11.07 -16.77 23.97
N ASP A 70 -12.11 -16.32 24.66
CA ASP A 70 -12.82 -17.09 25.67
C ASP A 70 -13.65 -18.20 25.00
N GLN A 71 -13.52 -19.45 25.49
CA GLN A 71 -14.24 -20.61 24.97
C GLN A 71 -15.76 -20.45 25.04
N ASN A 72 -16.27 -19.66 25.99
CA ASN A 72 -17.70 -19.39 26.14
C ASN A 72 -18.26 -18.43 25.08
N ILE A 73 -17.40 -17.63 24.43
CA ILE A 73 -17.77 -16.67 23.38
C ILE A 73 -17.44 -17.21 21.98
N ALA A 74 -16.67 -18.30 21.90
CA ALA A 74 -16.29 -18.98 20.66
C ALA A 74 -17.46 -19.29 19.71
N PRO A 75 -18.67 -19.68 20.17
CA PRO A 75 -19.80 -19.91 19.27
C PRO A 75 -20.25 -18.64 18.51
N LEU A 76 -20.29 -17.48 19.18
CA LEU A 76 -20.67 -16.20 18.57
C LEU A 76 -19.61 -15.73 17.56
N VAL A 77 -18.34 -15.90 17.91
CA VAL A 77 -17.21 -15.57 17.02
C VAL A 77 -17.24 -16.44 15.77
N THR A 78 -17.46 -17.74 15.95
CA THR A 78 -17.53 -18.71 14.84
C THR A 78 -18.70 -18.40 13.90
N GLN A 79 -19.85 -17.95 14.42
CA GLN A 79 -20.98 -17.52 13.59
C GLN A 79 -20.66 -16.28 12.76
N LEU A 80 -20.00 -15.29 13.35
CA LEU A 80 -19.59 -14.06 12.63
C LEU A 80 -18.59 -14.37 11.53
N TYR A 81 -17.52 -15.13 11.83
CA TYR A 81 -16.54 -15.54 10.81
C TYR A 81 -17.16 -16.46 9.76
N GLY A 82 -18.04 -17.38 10.16
CA GLY A 82 -18.77 -18.26 9.26
C GLY A 82 -19.60 -17.48 8.24
N SER A 83 -20.28 -16.41 8.66
CA SER A 83 -21.06 -15.56 7.76
C SER A 83 -20.20 -14.85 6.70
N VAL A 84 -18.99 -14.45 7.09
CA VAL A 84 -18.03 -13.79 6.18
C VAL A 84 -17.38 -14.80 5.24
N GLU A 85 -17.03 -15.99 5.74
CA GLU A 85 -16.53 -17.09 4.92
C GLU A 85 -17.58 -17.60 3.93
N GLU A 86 -18.85 -17.69 4.31
CA GLU A 86 -19.94 -18.08 3.41
C GLU A 86 -20.15 -17.08 2.28
N GLN A 87 -20.13 -15.78 2.59
CA GLN A 87 -20.15 -14.73 1.57
C GLN A 87 -18.90 -14.77 0.69
N TRP A 88 -17.73 -15.05 1.28
CA TRP A 88 -16.48 -15.18 0.53
C TRP A 88 -16.47 -16.40 -0.39
N LYS A 89 -17.06 -17.53 0.00
CA LYS A 89 -17.12 -18.75 -0.84
C LYS A 89 -17.74 -18.49 -2.21
N GLN A 90 -18.79 -17.66 -2.26
CA GLN A 90 -19.42 -17.27 -3.53
C GLN A 90 -18.44 -16.51 -4.46
N ILE A 91 -17.51 -15.76 -3.87
CA ILE A 91 -16.46 -15.03 -4.59
C ILE A 91 -15.29 -15.97 -4.90
N GLU A 92 -14.91 -16.85 -3.97
CA GLU A 92 -13.87 -17.86 -4.12
C GLU A 92 -14.17 -18.82 -5.28
N ASP A 93 -15.42 -19.23 -5.48
CA ASP A 93 -15.82 -20.09 -6.60
C ASP A 93 -15.52 -19.45 -7.97
N HIS A 94 -15.42 -18.12 -8.04
CA HIS A 94 -15.13 -17.35 -9.25
C HIS A 94 -13.67 -16.87 -9.32
N VAL A 95 -13.04 -16.61 -8.17
CA VAL A 95 -11.73 -15.95 -8.04
C VAL A 95 -10.62 -16.91 -7.58
N GLY A 96 -10.98 -18.12 -7.13
CA GLY A 96 -10.07 -19.22 -6.80
C GLY A 96 -9.13 -18.97 -5.62
N LEU A 97 -9.43 -17.99 -4.77
CA LEU A 97 -8.57 -17.55 -3.67
C LEU A 97 -9.34 -17.64 -2.33
N PRO A 98 -8.97 -18.55 -1.42
CA PRO A 98 -9.61 -18.65 -0.12
C PRO A 98 -9.29 -17.43 0.73
N LEU A 99 -10.28 -16.96 1.51
CA LEU A 99 -10.15 -15.78 2.38
C LEU A 99 -8.95 -15.93 3.33
N SER A 100 -8.76 -17.14 3.85
CA SER A 100 -7.66 -17.44 4.76
C SER A 100 -6.27 -17.23 4.13
N ASP A 101 -6.12 -17.40 2.82
CA ASP A 101 -4.86 -17.14 2.14
C ASP A 101 -4.69 -15.64 1.89
N LEU A 102 -5.76 -14.93 1.51
CA LEU A 102 -5.74 -13.48 1.36
C LEU A 102 -5.34 -12.78 2.67
N LEU A 103 -5.85 -13.24 3.81
CA LEU A 103 -5.53 -12.67 5.13
C LEU A 103 -4.10 -12.94 5.59
N LYS A 104 -3.39 -13.94 5.02
CA LYS A 104 -1.99 -14.26 5.36
C LYS A 104 -0.98 -13.44 4.55
N ILE A 105 -1.44 -12.74 3.51
CA ILE A 105 -0.60 -11.99 2.57
C ILE A 105 0.02 -10.75 3.23
N PRO A 106 -0.74 -9.85 3.89
CA PRO A 106 -0.18 -8.63 4.44
C PRO A 106 0.83 -8.93 5.55
N GLN A 107 2.00 -8.31 5.46
CA GLN A 107 3.06 -8.46 6.46
C GLN A 107 3.49 -7.15 7.12
N GLY A 108 2.89 -6.03 6.72
CA GLY A 108 3.19 -4.72 7.27
C GLY A 108 2.03 -3.77 7.02
N GLU A 109 2.34 -2.64 6.40
CA GLU A 109 1.37 -1.61 6.04
C GLU A 109 0.32 -2.13 5.05
N VAL A 110 -0.96 -1.80 5.30
CA VAL A 110 -2.04 -1.92 4.31
C VAL A 110 -2.71 -0.56 4.21
N CYS A 111 -2.89 -0.05 3.00
CA CYS A 111 -3.57 1.20 2.77
C CYS A 111 -4.55 1.09 1.61
N PHE A 112 -5.78 1.51 1.83
CA PHE A 112 -6.76 1.74 0.79
C PHE A 112 -6.98 3.24 0.65
N ALA A 113 -7.02 3.74 -0.59
CA ALA A 113 -7.19 5.14 -0.89
C ALA A 113 -8.11 5.36 -2.10
N VAL A 114 -8.84 6.46 -2.05
CA VAL A 114 -9.53 7.05 -3.19
C VAL A 114 -8.77 8.32 -3.56
N VAL A 115 -8.33 8.39 -4.82
CA VAL A 115 -7.49 9.49 -5.31
C VAL A 115 -8.10 10.13 -6.56
N PRO A 116 -7.81 11.41 -6.84
CA PRO A 116 -8.23 12.05 -8.08
C PRO A 116 -7.65 11.34 -9.30
N ASN A 117 -8.41 11.32 -10.39
CA ASN A 117 -8.02 10.68 -11.65
C ASN A 117 -8.27 11.63 -12.84
N GLY A 118 -7.57 12.76 -12.84
CA GLY A 118 -7.81 13.85 -13.79
C GLY A 118 -9.26 14.35 -13.72
N ASP A 119 -9.92 14.36 -14.88
CA ASP A 119 -11.33 14.73 -15.06
C ASP A 119 -12.29 13.53 -14.98
N GLY A 120 -11.75 12.30 -14.91
CA GLY A 120 -12.53 11.08 -14.77
C GLY A 120 -13.02 10.83 -13.34
N PRO A 121 -13.80 9.75 -13.13
CA PRO A 121 -14.20 9.34 -11.79
C PRO A 121 -12.96 9.03 -10.93
N PRO A 122 -13.00 9.28 -9.61
CA PRO A 122 -11.89 8.96 -8.72
C PRO A 122 -11.43 7.51 -8.86
N ALA A 123 -10.12 7.31 -8.77
CA ALA A 123 -9.53 5.99 -8.84
C ALA A 123 -9.35 5.41 -7.43
N MET A 124 -9.46 4.09 -7.34
CA MET A 124 -9.15 3.36 -6.12
C MET A 124 -7.71 2.87 -6.18
N LEU A 125 -7.09 2.80 -5.02
CA LEU A 125 -5.71 2.37 -4.85
C LEU A 125 -5.59 1.54 -3.58
N LEU A 126 -4.96 0.37 -3.68
CA LEU A 126 -4.60 -0.50 -2.58
C LEU A 126 -3.08 -0.66 -2.56
N LEU A 127 -2.45 -0.35 -1.43
CA LEU A 127 -1.08 -0.72 -1.12
C LEU A 127 -1.08 -1.84 -0.09
N VAL A 128 -0.30 -2.88 -0.34
CA VAL A 128 -0.10 -4.00 0.59
C VAL A 128 1.38 -4.26 0.72
N ASP A 129 1.94 -4.00 1.91
CA ASP A 129 3.29 -4.43 2.25
C ASP A 129 3.28 -5.94 2.51
N VAL A 130 4.04 -6.63 1.69
CA VAL A 130 4.12 -8.09 1.68
C VAL A 130 5.49 -8.59 2.10
N LYS A 131 6.43 -7.68 2.40
CA LYS A 131 7.82 -7.96 2.80
C LYS A 131 8.40 -9.09 1.94
N ASP A 132 8.73 -10.23 2.55
CA ASP A 132 9.41 -11.35 1.88
C ASP A 132 8.45 -12.42 1.30
N LYS A 133 7.12 -12.26 1.45
CA LYS A 133 6.11 -13.23 0.95
C LYS A 133 5.76 -13.08 -0.53
N ILE A 134 6.59 -12.38 -1.30
CA ILE A 134 6.37 -12.13 -2.74
C ILE A 134 6.14 -13.44 -3.51
N ILE A 135 6.84 -14.53 -3.14
CA ILE A 135 6.68 -15.84 -3.78
C ILE A 135 5.27 -16.41 -3.57
N SER A 136 4.71 -16.26 -2.38
CA SER A 136 3.33 -16.71 -2.08
C SER A 136 2.30 -15.91 -2.87
N ILE A 137 2.53 -14.61 -3.04
CA ILE A 137 1.64 -13.73 -3.82
C ILE A 137 1.69 -14.06 -5.30
N ASN A 138 2.88 -14.31 -5.85
CA ASN A 138 3.01 -14.63 -7.28
C ASN A 138 2.15 -15.85 -7.65
N LYS A 139 2.11 -16.88 -6.81
CA LYS A 139 1.25 -18.04 -7.03
C LYS A 139 -0.24 -17.72 -6.96
N LEU A 140 -0.66 -16.82 -6.05
CA LEU A 140 -2.06 -16.40 -5.96
C LEU A 140 -2.44 -15.51 -7.15
N LEU A 141 -1.53 -14.65 -7.60
CA LEU A 141 -1.71 -13.83 -8.79
C LEU A 141 -1.77 -14.68 -10.06
N GLU A 142 -0.90 -15.68 -10.23
CA GLU A 142 -0.94 -16.60 -11.37
C GLU A 142 -2.30 -17.32 -11.48
N LYS A 143 -2.87 -17.74 -10.35
CA LYS A 143 -4.23 -18.32 -10.32
C LYS A 143 -5.30 -17.31 -10.71
N GLY A 144 -5.26 -16.10 -10.15
CA GLY A 144 -6.20 -15.03 -10.51
C GLY A 144 -6.09 -14.62 -11.98
N GLU A 145 -4.88 -14.64 -12.54
CA GLU A 145 -4.60 -14.37 -13.94
C GLU A 145 -5.20 -15.43 -14.86
N ALA A 146 -5.02 -16.71 -14.54
CA ALA A 146 -5.63 -17.79 -15.30
C ALA A 146 -7.16 -17.66 -15.34
N LEU A 147 -7.77 -17.37 -14.19
CA LEU A 147 -9.23 -17.16 -14.10
C LEU A 147 -9.69 -15.92 -14.88
N LEU A 148 -8.94 -14.83 -14.84
CA LEU A 148 -9.25 -13.65 -15.65
C LEU A 148 -9.24 -14.00 -17.14
N THR A 149 -8.22 -14.73 -17.61
CA THR A 149 -8.12 -15.11 -19.02
C THR A 149 -9.17 -16.13 -19.44
N ASP A 150 -9.48 -17.09 -18.58
CA ASP A 150 -10.51 -18.12 -18.83
C ASP A 150 -11.91 -17.49 -18.97
N ASN A 151 -12.15 -16.36 -18.28
CA ASN A 151 -13.38 -15.59 -18.36
C ASN A 151 -13.37 -14.49 -19.44
N GLY A 152 -12.43 -14.53 -20.39
CA GLY A 152 -12.36 -13.61 -21.53
C GLY A 152 -11.73 -12.24 -21.23
N GLY A 153 -11.08 -12.09 -20.07
CA GLY A 153 -10.21 -10.96 -19.77
C GLY A 153 -8.83 -11.08 -20.42
N THR A 154 -8.06 -10.00 -20.36
CA THR A 154 -6.71 -9.94 -20.92
C THR A 154 -5.71 -9.37 -19.92
N LYS A 155 -4.44 -9.75 -20.11
CA LYS A 155 -3.31 -9.18 -19.39
C LYS A 155 -2.35 -8.57 -20.40
N THR A 156 -1.97 -7.32 -20.17
CA THR A 156 -0.84 -6.69 -20.85
C THR A 156 0.21 -6.29 -19.82
N SER A 157 1.46 -6.22 -20.25
CA SER A 157 2.57 -5.76 -19.41
C SER A 157 3.35 -4.69 -20.14
N GLU A 158 3.82 -3.70 -19.39
CA GLU A 158 4.70 -2.66 -19.88
C GLU A 158 5.69 -2.26 -18.78
N VAL A 159 6.67 -1.43 -19.14
CA VAL A 159 7.64 -0.89 -18.20
C VAL A 159 7.42 0.61 -18.06
N ILE A 160 7.24 1.08 -16.82
CA ILE A 160 7.11 2.50 -16.47
C ILE A 160 8.12 2.78 -15.35
N GLU A 161 8.99 3.78 -15.54
CA GLU A 161 10.05 4.14 -14.57
C GLU A 161 10.84 2.91 -14.08
N ASP A 162 11.26 2.05 -15.02
CA ASP A 162 11.98 0.78 -14.78
C ASP A 162 11.24 -0.28 -13.94
N VAL A 163 9.95 -0.08 -13.68
CA VAL A 163 9.09 -1.04 -12.98
C VAL A 163 8.18 -1.75 -13.97
N LYS A 164 8.09 -3.08 -13.86
CA LYS A 164 7.12 -3.87 -14.63
C LYS A 164 5.72 -3.62 -14.09
N VAL A 165 4.85 -3.16 -14.97
CA VAL A 165 3.44 -2.87 -14.69
C VAL A 165 2.60 -3.88 -15.44
N ASN A 166 1.66 -4.52 -14.73
CA ASN A 166 0.68 -5.42 -15.32
C ASN A 166 -0.68 -4.73 -15.35
N ILE A 167 -1.34 -4.77 -16.49
CA ILE A 167 -2.67 -4.22 -16.71
C ILE A 167 -3.59 -5.39 -17.01
N TYR A 168 -4.61 -5.54 -16.17
CA TYR A 168 -5.63 -6.57 -16.26
C TYR A 168 -6.91 -5.92 -16.74
N THR A 169 -7.44 -6.36 -17.87
CA THR A 169 -8.71 -5.86 -18.41
C THR A 169 -9.73 -6.98 -18.41
N GLY A 170 -10.82 -6.79 -17.66
CA GLY A 170 -11.93 -7.72 -17.63
C GLY A 170 -12.79 -7.68 -18.89
N PRO A 171 -13.66 -8.68 -19.10
CA PRO A 171 -14.53 -8.76 -20.28
C PRO A 171 -15.51 -7.58 -20.41
N GLY A 172 -15.83 -6.88 -19.30
CA GLY A 172 -16.66 -5.68 -19.28
C GLY A 172 -15.88 -4.38 -19.52
N GLY A 173 -14.59 -4.45 -19.87
CA GLY A 173 -13.73 -3.28 -20.10
C GLY A 173 -13.16 -2.63 -18.84
N GLN A 174 -13.58 -3.06 -17.65
CA GLN A 174 -13.00 -2.64 -16.39
C GLN A 174 -11.52 -3.05 -16.33
N SER A 175 -10.67 -2.15 -15.84
CA SER A 175 -9.23 -2.41 -15.78
C SER A 175 -8.67 -2.23 -14.37
N ALA A 176 -7.75 -3.10 -14.00
CA ALA A 176 -6.95 -3.02 -12.79
C ALA A 176 -5.46 -3.04 -13.19
N VAL A 177 -4.67 -2.22 -12.54
CA VAL A 177 -3.25 -2.04 -12.80
C VAL A 177 -2.48 -2.43 -11.55
N LYS A 178 -1.45 -3.26 -11.72
CA LYS A 178 -0.66 -3.82 -10.64
C LYS A 178 0.83 -3.66 -10.90
N PHE A 179 1.56 -3.24 -9.89
CA PHE A 179 3.01 -3.27 -9.90
C PHE A 179 3.54 -3.59 -8.50
N ASP A 180 4.81 -4.00 -8.44
CA ASP A 180 5.52 -4.28 -7.18
C ASP A 180 6.70 -3.33 -7.07
N LYS A 181 6.87 -2.70 -5.91
CA LYS A 181 8.03 -1.85 -5.64
C LYS A 181 8.46 -2.02 -4.19
N ASP A 182 9.74 -2.35 -4.00
CA ASP A 182 10.41 -2.48 -2.71
C ASP A 182 9.70 -3.38 -1.69
N GLY A 183 8.98 -4.43 -2.12
CA GLY A 183 8.22 -5.33 -1.24
C GLY A 183 6.79 -4.87 -0.93
N THR A 184 6.30 -3.85 -1.61
CA THR A 184 4.90 -3.41 -1.59
C THR A 184 4.24 -3.73 -2.93
N VAL A 185 3.09 -4.39 -2.86
CA VAL A 185 2.19 -4.58 -4.01
C VAL A 185 1.25 -3.39 -4.08
N VAL A 186 1.13 -2.77 -5.24
CA VAL A 186 0.18 -1.69 -5.51
C VAL A 186 -0.82 -2.15 -6.55
N ILE A 187 -2.10 -1.99 -6.26
CA ILE A 187 -3.21 -2.25 -7.18
C ILE A 187 -4.04 -0.97 -7.30
N THR A 188 -4.33 -0.54 -8.52
CA THR A 188 -5.16 0.65 -8.77
C THR A 188 -6.06 0.46 -9.98
N THR A 189 -7.17 1.19 -10.04
CA THR A 189 -8.08 1.18 -11.19
C THR A 189 -7.66 2.15 -12.30
N SER A 190 -6.56 2.89 -12.15
CA SER A 190 -6.08 3.85 -13.16
C SER A 190 -4.59 3.70 -13.45
N LYS A 191 -4.25 3.50 -14.72
CA LYS A 191 -2.86 3.47 -15.21
C LYS A 191 -2.16 4.81 -15.05
N ASP A 192 -2.90 5.91 -15.16
CA ASP A 192 -2.35 7.28 -15.12
C ASP A 192 -1.72 7.61 -13.76
N LEU A 193 -2.09 6.87 -12.71
CA LEU A 193 -1.50 6.99 -11.38
C LEU A 193 -0.15 6.30 -11.24
N VAL A 194 0.20 5.34 -12.10
CA VAL A 194 1.40 4.51 -11.88
C VAL A 194 2.67 5.36 -11.89
N LYS A 195 2.83 6.22 -12.90
CA LYS A 195 4.00 7.09 -13.01
C LYS A 195 4.14 8.04 -11.80
N PRO A 196 3.14 8.85 -11.41
CA PRO A 196 3.27 9.74 -10.26
C PRO A 196 3.53 8.99 -8.95
N LEU A 197 2.94 7.79 -8.75
CA LEU A 197 3.23 6.95 -7.58
C LEU A 197 4.69 6.51 -7.54
N LEU A 198 5.25 6.07 -8.68
CA LEU A 198 6.65 5.66 -8.79
C LEU A 198 7.61 6.84 -8.57
N LEU A 199 7.29 8.01 -9.11
CA LEU A 199 8.07 9.22 -8.88
C LEU A 199 8.05 9.64 -7.40
N ALA A 200 6.89 9.63 -6.75
CA ALA A 200 6.77 9.87 -5.31
C ALA A 200 7.61 8.87 -4.49
N TRP A 201 7.64 7.61 -4.91
CA TRP A 201 8.44 6.55 -4.29
C TRP A 201 9.94 6.84 -4.28
N THR A 202 10.44 7.48 -5.34
CA THR A 202 11.85 7.87 -5.47
C THR A 202 12.18 9.18 -4.74
N GLY A 203 11.21 9.82 -4.10
CA GLY A 203 11.38 11.11 -3.44
C GLY A 203 11.53 12.28 -4.43
N ASN A 204 10.95 12.17 -5.63
CA ASN A 204 10.99 13.26 -6.60
C ASN A 204 10.24 14.49 -6.04
N ALA A 205 10.96 15.60 -5.87
CA ALA A 205 10.45 16.82 -5.24
C ALA A 205 9.35 17.54 -6.04
N GLU A 206 9.18 17.23 -7.33
CA GLU A 206 8.11 17.79 -8.15
C GLU A 206 6.75 17.14 -7.86
N VAL A 207 6.74 15.95 -7.26
CA VAL A 207 5.52 15.22 -6.91
C VAL A 207 5.20 15.44 -5.44
N LYS A 208 4.13 16.20 -5.19
CA LYS A 208 3.61 16.38 -3.84
C LYS A 208 2.80 15.17 -3.38
N SER A 209 3.08 14.74 -2.17
CA SER A 209 2.45 13.59 -1.54
C SER A 209 1.33 14.00 -0.58
N LEU A 210 0.52 13.05 -0.14
CA LEU A 210 -0.47 13.25 0.92
C LEU A 210 0.18 13.75 2.22
N ALA A 211 1.42 13.37 2.50
CA ALA A 211 2.19 13.88 3.64
C ALA A 211 2.49 15.39 3.54
N ASP A 212 2.37 16.00 2.35
CA ASP A 212 2.51 17.43 2.13
C ASP A 212 1.17 18.19 2.27
N ASN A 213 0.04 17.48 2.35
CA ASN A 213 -1.29 18.07 2.41
C ASN A 213 -1.57 18.69 3.80
N ALA A 214 -1.89 19.99 3.82
CA ALA A 214 -2.12 20.73 5.05
C ALA A 214 -3.35 20.25 5.85
N LYS A 215 -4.46 19.87 5.18
CA LYS A 215 -5.67 19.35 5.86
C LYS A 215 -5.36 18.00 6.52
N PHE A 216 -4.68 17.12 5.78
CA PHE A 216 -4.20 15.84 6.29
C PHE A 216 -3.32 16.02 7.53
N ASN A 217 -2.28 16.86 7.43
CA ASN A 217 -1.35 17.11 8.54
C ASN A 217 -2.06 17.73 9.76
N SER A 218 -3.03 18.62 9.54
CA SER A 218 -3.83 19.19 10.63
C SER A 218 -4.69 18.15 11.35
N ILE A 219 -5.14 17.10 10.67
CA ILE A 219 -5.90 16.00 11.29
C ILE A 219 -4.92 15.05 11.99
N MET A 220 -3.87 14.61 11.30
CA MET A 220 -2.90 13.66 11.83
C MET A 220 -2.17 14.17 13.08
N SER A 221 -1.87 15.47 13.15
CA SER A 221 -1.28 16.08 14.36
C SER A 221 -2.17 15.98 15.60
N ARG A 222 -3.49 15.81 15.42
CA ARG A 222 -4.44 15.57 16.52
C ARG A 222 -4.63 14.09 16.83
N CYS A 223 -4.20 13.20 15.94
CA CYS A 223 -4.26 11.75 16.10
C CYS A 223 -2.98 11.16 16.74
N GLY A 224 -2.06 12.00 17.23
CA GLY A 224 -0.89 11.55 17.98
C GLY A 224 -1.29 10.94 19.31
N GLY A 225 -0.91 9.68 19.54
CA GLY A 225 -1.02 9.03 20.84
C GLY A 225 -0.01 9.60 21.86
N SER A 226 0.13 8.94 23.01
CA SER A 226 1.24 9.24 23.93
C SER A 226 2.59 9.08 23.20
N LYS A 227 3.67 9.68 23.71
CA LYS A 227 4.97 9.74 23.02
C LYS A 227 5.51 8.39 22.51
N ASP A 228 5.05 7.28 23.09
CA ASP A 228 5.49 5.92 22.77
C ASP A 228 4.49 5.11 21.93
N GLU A 229 3.31 5.66 21.61
CA GLU A 229 2.24 4.92 20.92
C GLU A 229 1.80 5.63 19.63
N ARG A 230 2.27 5.11 18.49
CA ARG A 230 1.84 5.56 17.17
C ARG A 230 0.49 4.95 16.80
N PRO A 231 -0.43 5.68 16.15
CA PRO A 231 -1.73 5.13 15.76
C PRO A 231 -1.55 3.96 14.78
N GLN A 232 -2.18 2.83 15.12
CA GLN A 232 -2.13 1.60 14.34
C GLN A 232 -3.07 1.67 13.13
N VAL A 233 -4.18 2.42 13.27
CA VAL A 233 -5.11 2.74 12.18
C VAL A 233 -5.21 4.25 12.05
N THR A 234 -5.06 4.76 10.84
CA THR A 234 -5.27 6.18 10.52
C THR A 234 -6.19 6.31 9.32
N PHE A 235 -7.01 7.35 9.30
CA PHE A 235 -7.92 7.62 8.19
C PHE A 235 -8.06 9.12 7.97
N TYR A 236 -8.43 9.49 6.75
CA TYR A 236 -8.77 10.85 6.35
C TYR A 236 -9.79 10.78 5.24
N ALA A 237 -10.65 11.78 5.18
CA ALA A 237 -11.54 12.00 4.06
C ALA A 237 -11.75 13.50 3.86
N ASP A 238 -11.85 13.91 2.60
CA ASP A 238 -12.30 15.23 2.17
C ASP A 238 -13.70 15.10 1.53
N PRO A 239 -14.78 15.09 2.33
CA PRO A 239 -16.13 14.86 1.81
C PRO A 239 -16.57 15.94 0.81
N VAL A 240 -16.03 17.16 0.92
CA VAL A 240 -16.35 18.26 0.01
C VAL A 240 -15.71 18.02 -1.35
N GLU A 241 -14.43 17.64 -1.40
CA GLU A 241 -13.78 17.33 -2.66
C GLU A 241 -14.27 16.02 -3.29
N ILE A 242 -14.66 15.03 -2.48
CA ILE A 242 -15.38 13.83 -2.98
C ILE A 242 -16.66 14.26 -3.70
N ALA A 243 -17.52 15.03 -3.05
CA ALA A 243 -18.76 15.49 -3.66
C ALA A 243 -18.50 16.31 -4.92
N ARG A 244 -17.52 17.23 -4.90
CA ARG A 244 -17.14 18.03 -6.07
C ARG A 244 -16.69 17.16 -7.25
N LYS A 245 -15.79 16.21 -7.02
CA LYS A 245 -15.23 15.35 -8.07
C LYS A 245 -16.26 14.39 -8.63
N VAL A 246 -17.07 13.79 -7.77
CA VAL A 246 -18.16 12.91 -8.20
C VAL A 246 -19.18 13.66 -9.05
N LEU A 247 -19.62 14.84 -8.61
CA LEU A 247 -20.55 15.69 -9.37
C LEU A 247 -19.96 16.21 -10.69
N ALA A 248 -18.65 16.45 -10.75
CA ALA A 248 -17.96 16.90 -11.96
C ALA A 248 -17.70 15.76 -12.96
N SER A 249 -17.58 14.51 -12.49
CA SER A 249 -17.18 13.35 -13.30
C SER A 249 -18.30 12.72 -14.16
N GLY A 250 -19.53 13.24 -14.10
CA GLY A 250 -20.60 12.85 -15.04
C GLY A 250 -21.99 12.78 -14.42
N PRO A 251 -22.99 12.21 -15.14
CA PRO A 251 -24.37 12.12 -14.66
C PRO A 251 -24.49 11.35 -13.34
N ALA A 252 -25.57 11.61 -12.59
CA ALA A 252 -25.82 11.07 -11.25
C ALA A 252 -25.71 9.53 -11.13
N SER A 253 -25.82 8.79 -12.24
CA SER A 253 -25.60 7.35 -12.30
C SER A 253 -24.14 6.93 -12.02
N LEU A 254 -23.14 7.71 -12.46
CA LEU A 254 -21.74 7.47 -12.15
C LEU A 254 -21.43 7.79 -10.68
N ALA A 255 -22.12 8.79 -10.12
CA ALA A 255 -22.06 9.08 -8.69
C ALA A 255 -22.55 7.88 -7.85
N LEU A 256 -23.69 7.29 -8.23
CA LEU A 256 -24.24 6.11 -7.56
C LEU A 256 -23.28 4.92 -7.64
N ALA A 257 -22.69 4.63 -8.80
CA ALA A 257 -21.74 3.53 -8.97
C ALA A 257 -20.48 3.68 -8.10
N PHE A 258 -20.03 4.90 -7.81
CA PHE A 258 -18.93 5.15 -6.87
C PHE A 258 -19.32 4.85 -5.41
N PHE A 259 -20.58 5.07 -5.04
CA PHE A 259 -21.05 4.88 -3.66
C PHE A 259 -21.47 3.44 -3.32
N GLN A 260 -21.83 2.61 -4.31
CA GLN A 260 -22.24 1.22 -4.08
C GLN A 260 -21.15 0.37 -3.38
N PRO A 261 -19.87 0.38 -3.82
CA PRO A 261 -18.81 -0.35 -3.12
C PRO A 261 -18.53 0.15 -1.69
N LEU A 262 -18.98 1.37 -1.35
CA LEU A 262 -18.83 1.98 -0.02
C LEU A 262 -19.96 1.57 0.94
N GLY A 263 -20.89 0.72 0.52
CA GLY A 263 -21.97 0.20 1.38
C GLY A 263 -23.09 1.20 1.66
N LEU A 264 -23.23 2.25 0.83
CA LEU A 264 -24.29 3.26 0.99
C LEU A 264 -25.63 2.86 0.36
N ASP A 265 -25.80 1.60 -0.04
CA ASP A 265 -27.05 1.04 -0.59
C ASP A 265 -28.27 1.16 0.34
N GLY A 266 -28.07 1.57 1.60
CA GLY A 266 -29.12 1.71 2.62
C GLY A 266 -29.71 3.11 2.83
N VAL A 267 -29.15 4.18 2.25
CA VAL A 267 -29.70 5.55 2.46
C VAL A 267 -30.88 5.77 1.52
N LYS A 268 -32.04 5.26 1.93
CA LYS A 268 -33.33 5.68 1.38
C LYS A 268 -33.64 7.06 1.96
N GLY A 269 -33.94 8.02 1.07
CA GLY A 269 -34.57 9.28 1.47
C GLY A 269 -35.95 9.08 2.07
#